data_AF-A0A9X2DYX0-F1
#
_entry.id   AF-A0A9X2DYX0-F1
#
_cell.length_a   1.000
_cell.length_b   1.000
_cell.length_c   1.000
_cell.angle_alpha   90.00
_cell.angle_beta   90.00
_cell.angle_gamma   90.00
#
_symmetry.space_group_name_H-M   'P 1'
#
loop_
_entity.id
_entity.type
_entity.pdbx_description
1 polymer ?
#
loop_
_entity_poly.entity_id
_entity_poly.type
_entity_poly.pdbx_seq_one_letter_code
_entity_poly.pdbx_strand_id
1 'polypeptide(L)'
;MSGSRIRAVRVLHRSRSAADHGGRAYAGYLAALTLLVVVLPVLRALLLLLGDPGPALASLDPSLVVGVAAALLLPAAVLLGRVRGPAVGEPHTTAVLLATDLPRRLVLRRPVAVSGAVVILAGSAAALLAALVTGSSWALAAAAGAALGVLATVAWLAGQCLPPRSSAALAAVSVVAGAVLGALVAGAVAGIGPLQGRTLAVLLALAALALAAVPRLLDTVRGPVVVAQSRQWRAARGRGAIGELADALEGYRPRPARLRRVTAVRLAPFALAVPIRDAVGALR
;
A
#
# COMPACT_ATOMS: atom_id res chain seq x y z
N MET A 1 -17.42 -15.08 22.38
CA MET A 1 -16.40 -14.77 23.41
C MET A 1 -15.10 -14.17 22.86
N SER A 2 -14.61 -14.55 21.68
CA SER A 2 -13.33 -14.03 21.13
C SER A 2 -13.33 -12.52 20.83
N GLY A 3 -14.47 -11.96 20.43
CA GLY A 3 -14.61 -10.52 20.15
C GLY A 3 -14.50 -9.61 21.39
N SER A 4 -15.01 -10.06 22.56
CA SER A 4 -14.94 -9.30 23.80
C SER A 4 -13.50 -9.23 24.33
N ARG A 5 -12.72 -10.31 24.22
CA ARG A 5 -11.29 -10.35 24.58
C ARG A 5 -10.46 -9.35 23.76
N ILE A 6 -10.64 -9.31 22.43
CA ILE A 6 -9.94 -8.34 21.55
C ILE A 6 -10.31 -6.90 21.93
N ARG A 7 -11.60 -6.64 22.21
CA ARG A 7 -12.06 -5.32 22.63
C ARG A 7 -11.44 -4.93 23.97
N ALA A 8 -11.38 -5.84 24.96
CA ALA A 8 -10.80 -5.59 26.26
C ALA A 8 -9.31 -5.21 26.19
N VAL A 9 -8.49 -5.96 25.44
CA VAL A 9 -7.06 -5.63 25.25
C VAL A 9 -6.89 -4.26 24.60
N ARG A 10 -7.72 -3.94 23.59
CA ARG A 10 -7.68 -2.62 22.93
C ARG A 10 -8.14 -1.49 23.84
N VAL A 11 -9.12 -1.73 24.71
CA VAL A 11 -9.60 -0.75 25.69
C VAL A 11 -8.53 -0.51 26.75
N LEU A 12 -7.91 -1.56 27.30
CA LEU A 12 -6.82 -1.44 28.28
C LEU A 12 -5.59 -0.74 27.71
N HIS A 13 -5.23 -1.05 26.46
CA HIS A 13 -4.16 -0.32 25.79
C HIS A 13 -4.54 1.15 25.59
N ARG A 14 -5.76 1.43 25.13
CA ARG A 14 -6.24 2.80 24.92
C ARG A 14 -6.35 3.60 26.22
N SER A 15 -6.68 2.97 27.35
CA SER A 15 -6.71 3.64 28.66
C SER A 15 -5.30 3.98 29.14
N ARG A 16 -4.30 3.12 28.89
CA ARG A 16 -2.88 3.44 29.11
C ARG A 16 -2.37 4.54 28.17
N SER A 17 -2.89 4.60 26.94
CA SER A 17 -2.61 5.66 25.98
C SER A 17 -3.49 6.91 26.17
N ALA A 18 -4.35 6.97 27.19
CA ALA A 18 -5.28 8.09 27.40
C ALA A 18 -4.57 9.40 27.83
N ALA A 19 -3.26 9.37 28.11
CA ALA A 19 -2.46 10.59 28.21
C ALA A 19 -2.30 11.33 26.87
N ASP A 20 -2.72 10.74 25.74
CA ASP A 20 -2.47 11.23 24.37
C ASP A 20 -3.71 11.88 23.70
N HIS A 21 -4.64 12.46 24.48
CA HIS A 21 -5.81 13.16 23.94
C HIS A 21 -5.42 14.33 23.02
N GLY A 22 -4.31 15.01 23.33
CA GLY A 22 -3.73 16.05 22.46
C GLY A 22 -3.33 15.51 21.09
N GLY A 23 -2.81 14.28 21.01
CA GLY A 23 -2.37 13.66 19.77
C GLY A 23 -3.49 13.42 18.75
N ARG A 24 -4.73 13.14 19.19
CA ARG A 24 -5.86 12.93 18.25
C ARG A 24 -6.44 14.23 17.71
N ALA A 25 -6.61 15.23 18.58
CA ALA A 25 -7.05 16.56 18.15
C ALA A 25 -6.00 17.17 17.20
N TYR A 26 -4.72 17.04 17.56
CA TYR A 26 -3.61 17.44 16.71
C TYR A 26 -3.54 16.66 15.39
N ALA A 27 -3.76 15.33 15.40
CA ALA A 27 -3.82 14.56 14.17
C ALA A 27 -5.01 14.95 13.28
N GLY A 28 -6.16 15.27 13.87
CA GLY A 28 -7.32 15.82 13.15
C GLY A 28 -7.02 17.17 12.53
N TYR A 29 -6.40 18.07 13.30
CA TYR A 29 -5.90 19.36 12.81
C TYR A 29 -4.89 19.18 11.67
N LEU A 30 -3.90 18.31 11.83
CA LEU A 30 -2.87 18.06 10.83
C LEU A 30 -3.47 17.45 9.55
N ALA A 31 -4.45 16.56 9.68
CA ALA A 31 -5.17 15.99 8.55
C ALA A 31 -5.99 17.06 7.82
N ALA A 32 -6.71 17.91 8.55
CA ALA A 32 -7.46 19.03 7.97
C ALA A 32 -6.52 20.03 7.27
N LEU A 33 -5.39 20.38 7.90
CA LEU A 33 -4.37 21.26 7.33
C LEU A 33 -3.77 20.64 6.06
N THR A 34 -3.41 19.36 6.08
CA THR A 34 -2.88 18.65 4.91
C THR A 34 -3.91 18.63 3.78
N LEU A 35 -5.18 18.38 4.10
CA LEU A 35 -6.27 18.40 3.14
C LEU A 35 -6.41 19.78 2.50
N LEU A 36 -6.46 20.84 3.32
CA LEU A 36 -6.73 22.20 2.85
C LEU A 36 -5.53 22.83 2.13
N VAL A 37 -4.31 22.57 2.61
CA VAL A 37 -3.08 23.26 2.17
C VAL A 37 -2.34 22.46 1.10
N VAL A 38 -2.44 21.13 1.09
CA VAL A 38 -1.72 20.29 0.12
C VAL A 38 -2.69 19.64 -0.87
N VAL A 39 -3.69 18.92 -0.38
CA VAL A 39 -4.57 18.14 -1.25
C VAL A 39 -5.43 19.05 -2.12
N LEU A 40 -6.08 20.06 -1.53
CA LEU A 40 -6.98 20.96 -2.26
C LEU A 40 -6.23 21.78 -3.34
N PRO A 41 -5.03 22.35 -3.08
CA PRO A 41 -4.29 23.09 -4.09
C PRO A 41 -3.72 22.18 -5.17
N VAL A 42 -3.25 20.97 -4.82
CA VAL A 42 -2.84 19.97 -5.83
C VAL A 42 -4.01 19.56 -6.70
N LEU A 43 -5.19 19.34 -6.10
CA LEU A 43 -6.42 19.02 -6.83
C LEU A 43 -6.80 20.17 -7.76
N ARG A 44 -6.75 21.42 -7.29
CA ARG A 44 -6.98 22.61 -8.10
C ARG A 44 -5.96 22.73 -9.23
N ALA A 45 -4.67 22.53 -8.95
CA ALA A 45 -3.61 22.58 -9.95
C ALA A 45 -3.80 21.52 -11.02
N LEU A 46 -4.20 20.30 -10.64
CA LEU A 46 -4.58 19.25 -11.58
C LEU A 46 -5.78 19.68 -12.43
N LEU A 47 -6.85 20.20 -11.82
CA LEU A 47 -8.02 20.68 -12.55
C LEU A 47 -7.68 21.82 -13.53
N LEU A 48 -6.80 22.74 -13.15
CA LEU A 48 -6.33 23.82 -14.02
C LEU A 48 -5.45 23.28 -15.16
N LEU A 49 -4.55 22.34 -14.88
CA LEU A 49 -3.73 21.66 -15.88
C LEU A 49 -4.59 20.86 -16.87
N LEU A 50 -5.72 20.31 -16.41
CA LEU A 50 -6.69 19.65 -17.28
C LEU A 50 -7.50 20.62 -18.13
N GLY A 51 -7.73 21.84 -17.64
CA GLY A 51 -8.46 22.89 -18.37
C GLY A 51 -7.64 23.52 -19.50
N ASP A 52 -6.32 23.55 -19.35
CA ASP A 52 -5.38 24.01 -20.39
C ASP A 52 -4.17 23.04 -20.46
N PRO A 53 -4.36 21.84 -21.04
CA PRO A 53 -3.31 20.85 -21.10
C PRO A 53 -2.24 21.32 -22.08
N GLY A 54 -0.99 21.37 -21.62
CA GLY A 54 0.14 21.61 -22.50
C GLY A 54 0.13 20.63 -23.69
N PRO A 55 0.72 21.00 -24.83
CA PRO A 55 0.51 20.30 -26.11
C PRO A 55 0.86 18.81 -26.07
N ALA A 56 1.84 18.41 -25.26
CA ALA A 56 2.22 17.01 -25.08
C ALA A 56 1.19 16.19 -24.27
N LEU A 57 0.50 16.81 -23.30
CA LEU A 57 -0.54 16.15 -22.51
C LEU A 57 -1.87 16.11 -23.25
N ALA A 58 -2.16 17.14 -24.05
CA ALA A 58 -3.35 17.20 -24.90
C ALA A 58 -3.40 16.05 -25.93
N SER A 59 -2.23 15.55 -26.37
CA SER A 59 -2.15 14.42 -27.31
C SER A 59 -2.33 13.04 -26.68
N LEU A 60 -2.35 12.91 -25.35
CA LEU A 60 -2.48 11.62 -24.69
C LEU A 60 -3.95 11.22 -24.57
N ASP A 61 -4.27 10.00 -24.99
CA ASP A 61 -5.58 9.40 -24.77
C ASP A 61 -5.79 9.16 -23.26
N PRO A 62 -6.78 9.81 -22.60
CA PRO A 62 -7.04 9.62 -21.18
C PRO A 62 -7.34 8.16 -20.81
N SER A 63 -7.96 7.42 -21.72
CA SER A 63 -8.29 6.00 -21.50
C SER A 63 -7.02 5.15 -21.41
N LEU A 64 -6.00 5.47 -22.21
CA LEU A 64 -4.69 4.81 -22.18
C LEU A 64 -3.96 5.13 -20.88
N VAL A 65 -3.98 6.38 -20.42
CA VAL A 65 -3.35 6.78 -19.15
C VAL A 65 -3.98 6.03 -17.98
N VAL A 66 -5.33 5.99 -17.91
CA VAL A 66 -6.07 5.23 -16.90
C VAL A 66 -5.72 3.74 -16.96
N GLY A 67 -5.69 3.17 -18.16
CA GLY A 67 -5.40 1.76 -18.36
C GLY A 67 -3.99 1.38 -17.91
N VAL A 68 -2.97 2.18 -18.27
CA VAL A 68 -1.58 1.96 -17.85
C VAL A 68 -1.42 2.13 -16.34
N ALA A 69 -2.01 3.17 -15.76
CA ALA A 69 -1.96 3.40 -14.31
C ALA A 69 -2.60 2.21 -13.54
N ALA A 70 -3.76 1.74 -13.99
CA ALA A 70 -4.43 0.58 -13.41
C ALA A 70 -3.63 -0.72 -13.60
N ALA A 71 -2.98 -0.89 -14.75
CA ALA A 71 -2.16 -2.07 -15.04
C ALA A 71 -0.93 -2.18 -14.12
N LEU A 72 -0.29 -1.06 -13.83
CA LEU A 72 0.88 -1.01 -12.94
C LEU A 72 0.51 -1.11 -11.45
N LEU A 73 -0.75 -0.84 -11.09
CA LEU A 73 -1.17 -0.80 -9.69
C LEU A 73 -1.06 -2.17 -9.00
N LEU A 74 -1.46 -3.26 -9.67
CA LEU A 74 -1.39 -4.61 -9.10
C LEU A 74 0.04 -5.05 -8.77
N PRO A 75 1.02 -5.05 -9.71
CA PRO A 75 2.39 -5.42 -9.39
C PRO A 75 3.00 -4.50 -8.33
N ALA A 76 2.73 -3.19 -8.40
CA ALA A 76 3.18 -2.25 -7.38
C ALA A 76 2.61 -2.59 -5.99
N ALA A 77 1.32 -2.91 -5.90
CA ALA A 77 0.67 -3.32 -4.65
C ALA A 77 1.30 -4.59 -4.07
N VAL A 78 1.55 -5.62 -4.89
CA VAL A 78 2.22 -6.86 -4.45
C VAL A 78 3.61 -6.56 -3.87
N LEU A 79 4.40 -5.75 -4.58
CA LEU A 79 5.76 -5.38 -4.14
C LEU A 79 5.72 -4.53 -2.85
N LEU A 80 4.79 -3.59 -2.77
CA LEU A 80 4.59 -2.76 -1.58
C LEU A 80 4.22 -3.62 -0.37
N GLY A 81 3.46 -4.70 -0.56
CA GLY A 81 3.03 -5.63 0.50
C GLY A 81 4.19 -6.30 1.22
N ARG A 82 5.28 -6.55 0.49
CA ARG A 82 6.52 -7.11 1.04
C ARG A 82 7.18 -6.15 2.03
N VAL A 83 7.16 -4.86 1.70
CA VAL A 83 7.82 -3.80 2.46
C VAL A 83 6.96 -3.37 3.64
N ARG A 84 5.70 -3.07 3.35
CA ARG A 84 4.69 -2.65 4.33
C ARG A 84 3.34 -3.19 3.87
N GLY A 85 2.84 -4.22 4.53
CA GLY A 85 1.52 -4.76 4.18
C GLY A 85 0.33 -4.04 4.85
N PRO A 86 -0.90 -4.34 4.41
CA PRO A 86 -2.13 -3.73 4.93
C PRO A 86 -2.46 -4.16 6.36
N ALA A 87 -1.93 -5.29 6.83
CA ALA A 87 -2.16 -5.78 8.19
C ALA A 87 -1.27 -5.07 9.25
N VAL A 88 -0.46 -4.08 8.85
CA VAL A 88 0.40 -3.32 9.76
C VAL A 88 -0.44 -2.47 10.70
N GLY A 89 -0.15 -2.58 12.00
CA GLY A 89 -0.85 -1.88 13.06
C GLY A 89 0.10 -1.42 14.15
N GLU A 90 -0.44 -1.27 15.36
CA GLU A 90 0.30 -0.83 16.53
C GLU A 90 1.19 -1.99 17.07
N PRO A 91 2.53 -1.94 16.97
CA PRO A 91 3.38 -3.12 17.18
C PRO A 91 3.21 -3.82 18.52
N HIS A 92 2.99 -3.09 19.62
CA HIS A 92 2.78 -3.73 20.93
C HIS A 92 1.44 -4.47 20.99
N THR A 93 0.35 -3.83 20.59
CA THR A 93 -0.99 -4.45 20.55
C THR A 93 -1.00 -5.66 19.60
N THR A 94 -0.36 -5.54 18.44
CA THR A 94 -0.27 -6.63 17.47
C THR A 94 0.55 -7.81 18.00
N ALA A 95 1.69 -7.55 18.67
CA ALA A 95 2.50 -8.60 19.28
C ALA A 95 1.75 -9.36 20.38
N VAL A 96 1.07 -8.64 21.28
CA VAL A 96 0.28 -9.26 22.36
C VAL A 96 -0.88 -10.09 21.79
N LEU A 97 -1.65 -9.55 20.85
CA LEU A 97 -2.79 -10.26 20.28
C LEU A 97 -2.38 -11.48 19.45
N LEU A 98 -1.27 -11.41 18.70
CA LEU A 98 -0.77 -12.54 17.92
C LEU A 98 -0.09 -13.64 18.76
N ALA A 99 0.25 -13.35 20.01
CA ALA A 99 0.75 -14.34 20.97
C ALA A 99 -0.37 -15.14 21.66
N THR A 100 -1.63 -14.75 21.48
CA THR A 100 -2.79 -15.48 22.03
C THR A 100 -3.33 -16.53 21.03
N ASP A 101 -4.13 -17.49 21.52
CA ASP A 101 -4.80 -18.52 20.69
C ASP A 101 -5.94 -17.97 19.81
N LEU A 102 -6.01 -16.66 19.62
CA LEU A 102 -7.04 -16.04 18.78
C LEU A 102 -6.72 -16.26 17.30
N PRO A 103 -7.72 -16.55 16.46
CA PRO A 103 -7.50 -16.71 15.03
C PRO A 103 -7.03 -15.39 14.42
N ARG A 104 -5.94 -15.46 13.64
CA ARG A 104 -5.24 -14.30 13.07
C ARG A 104 -6.17 -13.39 12.25
N ARG A 105 -7.10 -13.97 11.49
CA ARG A 105 -8.13 -13.22 10.76
C ARG A 105 -8.94 -12.26 11.64
N LEU A 106 -9.27 -12.60 12.88
CA LEU A 106 -10.04 -11.71 13.77
C LEU A 106 -9.20 -10.55 14.30
N VAL A 107 -7.91 -10.78 14.51
CA VAL A 107 -6.96 -9.77 14.99
C VAL A 107 -6.65 -8.77 13.88
N LEU A 108 -6.37 -9.28 12.67
CA LEU A 108 -5.84 -8.50 11.55
C LEU A 108 -6.91 -7.94 10.59
N ARG A 109 -8.17 -8.36 10.68
CA ARG A 109 -9.24 -7.82 9.80
C ARG A 109 -9.39 -6.30 9.88
N ARG A 110 -9.21 -5.72 11.07
CA ARG A 110 -9.41 -4.28 11.28
C ARG A 110 -8.35 -3.44 10.58
N PRO A 111 -7.03 -3.66 10.80
CA PRO A 111 -6.01 -2.88 10.08
C PRO A 111 -6.13 -3.07 8.56
N VAL A 112 -6.46 -4.27 8.09
CA VAL A 112 -6.69 -4.53 6.65
C VAL A 112 -7.92 -3.81 6.12
N ALA A 113 -9.03 -3.79 6.86
CA ALA A 113 -10.23 -3.06 6.46
C ALA A 113 -9.99 -1.53 6.43
N VAL A 114 -9.27 -0.98 7.41
CA VAL A 114 -8.97 0.46 7.46
C VAL A 114 -8.03 0.86 6.32
N SER A 115 -6.93 0.12 6.14
CA SER A 115 -5.99 0.40 5.04
C SER A 115 -6.61 0.17 3.67
N GLY A 116 -7.40 -0.89 3.53
CA GLY A 116 -8.17 -1.17 2.31
C GLY A 116 -9.19 -0.08 2.00
N ALA A 117 -9.93 0.40 3.00
CA ALA A 117 -10.87 1.50 2.81
C ALA A 117 -10.19 2.77 2.27
N VAL A 118 -8.98 3.09 2.74
CA VAL A 118 -8.20 4.23 2.21
C VAL A 118 -7.84 4.01 0.74
N VAL A 119 -7.39 2.81 0.36
CA VAL A 119 -7.05 2.48 -1.03
C VAL A 119 -8.29 2.51 -1.93
N ILE A 120 -9.42 1.99 -1.46
CA ILE A 120 -10.71 2.00 -2.16
C ILE A 120 -11.17 3.45 -2.39
N LEU A 121 -11.16 4.30 -1.36
CA LEU A 121 -11.55 5.70 -1.48
C LEU A 121 -10.63 6.48 -2.42
N ALA A 122 -9.31 6.25 -2.33
CA ALA A 122 -8.35 6.87 -3.24
C ALA A 122 -8.57 6.42 -4.69
N GLY A 123 -8.84 5.13 -4.92
CA GLY A 123 -9.17 4.58 -6.23
C GLY A 123 -10.46 5.17 -6.80
N SER A 124 -11.53 5.26 -6.00
CA SER A 124 -12.78 5.92 -6.40
C SER A 124 -12.58 7.39 -6.73
N ALA A 125 -11.82 8.13 -5.92
CA ALA A 125 -11.53 9.54 -6.17
C ALA A 125 -10.72 9.74 -7.46
N ALA A 126 -9.69 8.93 -7.70
CA ALA A 126 -8.90 8.99 -8.92
C ALA A 126 -9.75 8.66 -10.18
N ALA A 127 -10.61 7.65 -10.09
CA ALA A 127 -11.51 7.30 -11.19
C ALA A 127 -12.59 8.37 -11.44
N LEU A 128 -13.09 9.03 -10.39
CA LEU A 128 -14.00 10.18 -10.52
C LEU A 128 -13.33 11.33 -11.26
N LEU A 129 -12.08 11.65 -10.92
CA LEU A 129 -11.33 12.69 -11.64
C LEU A 129 -11.15 12.32 -13.11
N ALA A 130 -10.83 11.06 -13.41
CA ALA A 130 -10.75 10.57 -14.79
C ALA A 130 -12.09 10.66 -15.55
N ALA A 131 -13.21 10.36 -14.88
CA ALA A 131 -14.55 10.49 -15.45
C ALA A 131 -14.91 11.94 -15.79
N LEU A 132 -14.50 12.91 -14.95
CA LEU A 132 -14.70 14.33 -15.24
C LEU A 132 -13.96 14.76 -16.51
N VAL A 133 -12.76 14.22 -16.78
CA VAL A 133 -12.00 14.52 -18.02
C VAL A 133 -12.68 13.93 -19.24
N THR A 134 -13.18 12.70 -19.11
CA THR A 134 -13.70 11.90 -20.22
C THR A 134 -15.18 12.13 -20.49
N GLY A 135 -15.87 12.88 -19.62
CA GLY A 135 -17.32 13.12 -19.70
C GLY A 135 -18.15 11.86 -19.43
N SER A 136 -17.60 10.85 -18.77
CA SER A 136 -18.26 9.58 -18.50
C SER A 136 -19.11 9.62 -17.22
N SER A 137 -19.85 8.54 -16.95
CA SER A 137 -20.65 8.42 -15.72
C SER A 137 -19.78 8.37 -14.46
N TRP A 138 -19.89 9.41 -13.62
CA TRP A 138 -19.20 9.52 -12.33
C TRP A 138 -19.50 8.33 -11.39
N ALA A 139 -20.74 7.85 -11.35
CA ALA A 139 -21.13 6.73 -10.50
C ALA A 139 -20.47 5.41 -10.93
N LEU A 140 -20.45 5.13 -12.24
CA LEU A 140 -19.81 3.91 -12.78
C LEU A 140 -18.29 3.96 -12.62
N ALA A 141 -17.68 5.13 -12.84
CA ALA A 141 -16.25 5.32 -12.63
C ALA A 141 -15.85 5.18 -11.15
N ALA A 142 -16.61 5.77 -10.22
CA ALA A 142 -16.37 5.60 -8.79
C ALA A 142 -16.42 4.13 -8.36
N ALA A 143 -17.38 3.37 -8.90
CA ALA A 143 -17.51 1.93 -8.66
C ALA A 143 -16.35 1.12 -9.27
N ALA A 144 -15.90 1.48 -10.48
CA ALA A 144 -14.72 0.87 -11.11
C ALA A 144 -13.45 1.13 -10.31
N GLY A 145 -13.24 2.38 -9.86
CA GLY A 145 -12.14 2.76 -8.98
C GLY A 145 -12.18 2.04 -7.63
N ALA A 146 -13.38 1.85 -7.06
CA ALA A 146 -13.57 1.07 -5.84
C ALA A 146 -13.18 -0.40 -6.04
N ALA A 147 -13.65 -1.01 -7.13
CA ALA A 147 -13.34 -2.40 -7.47
C ALA A 147 -11.83 -2.61 -7.68
N LEU A 148 -11.16 -1.68 -8.39
CA LEU A 148 -9.72 -1.69 -8.54
C LEU A 148 -9.01 -1.53 -7.19
N GLY A 149 -9.50 -0.65 -6.31
CA GLY A 149 -8.96 -0.47 -4.97
C GLY A 149 -9.08 -1.71 -4.09
N VAL A 150 -10.16 -2.48 -4.24
CA VAL A 150 -10.33 -3.81 -3.61
C VAL A 150 -9.26 -4.77 -4.12
N LEU A 151 -9.12 -4.89 -5.45
CA LEU A 151 -8.12 -5.78 -6.07
C LEU A 151 -6.70 -5.42 -5.64
N ALA A 152 -6.36 -4.13 -5.64
CA ALA A 152 -5.08 -3.61 -5.17
C ALA A 152 -4.85 -3.95 -3.69
N THR A 153 -5.87 -3.82 -2.83
CA THR A 153 -5.77 -4.17 -1.41
C THR A 153 -5.52 -5.67 -1.22
N VAL A 154 -6.19 -6.53 -1.98
CA VAL A 154 -6.00 -7.99 -1.90
C VAL A 154 -4.61 -8.38 -2.42
N ALA A 155 -4.16 -7.79 -3.53
CA ALA A 155 -2.81 -7.99 -4.06
C ALA A 155 -1.73 -7.50 -3.08
N TRP A 156 -1.98 -6.37 -2.42
CA TRP A 156 -1.14 -5.80 -1.37
C TRP A 156 -1.03 -6.75 -0.16
N LEU A 157 -2.15 -7.33 0.27
CA LEU A 157 -2.18 -8.36 1.32
C LEU A 157 -1.47 -9.64 0.89
N ALA A 158 -1.68 -10.11 -0.35
CA ALA A 158 -1.01 -11.29 -0.88
C ALA A 158 0.52 -11.12 -0.90
N GLY A 159 1.00 -9.93 -1.29
CA GLY A 159 2.42 -9.57 -1.22
C GLY A 159 3.00 -9.62 0.18
N GLN A 160 2.20 -9.34 1.22
CA GLN A 160 2.59 -9.45 2.62
C GLN A 160 2.64 -10.91 3.10
N CYS A 161 1.73 -11.77 2.63
CA CYS A 161 1.63 -13.17 3.07
C CYS A 161 2.70 -14.07 2.43
N LEU A 162 3.09 -13.77 1.19
CA LEU A 162 3.96 -14.62 0.40
C LEU A 162 5.45 -14.44 0.74
N PRO A 163 6.27 -15.50 0.62
CA PRO A 163 7.72 -15.36 0.72
C PRO A 163 8.28 -14.48 -0.43
N PRO A 164 9.51 -13.96 -0.30
CA PRO A 164 10.10 -13.02 -1.27
C PRO A 164 10.12 -13.50 -2.73
N ARG A 165 10.34 -14.81 -2.94
CA ARG A 165 10.37 -15.39 -4.29
C ARG A 165 8.97 -15.49 -4.90
N SER A 166 8.01 -16.02 -4.14
CA SER A 166 6.62 -16.16 -4.61
C SER A 166 5.93 -14.82 -4.79
N SER A 167 6.23 -13.82 -3.96
CA SER A 167 5.72 -12.46 -4.15
C SER A 167 6.33 -11.77 -5.38
N ALA A 168 7.61 -11.99 -5.69
CA ALA A 168 8.21 -11.51 -6.93
C ALA A 168 7.60 -12.20 -8.16
N ALA A 169 7.38 -13.52 -8.10
CA ALA A 169 6.69 -14.26 -9.15
C ALA A 169 5.25 -13.77 -9.33
N LEU A 170 4.51 -13.56 -8.24
CA LEU A 170 3.16 -12.99 -8.30
C LEU A 170 3.16 -11.59 -8.90
N ALA A 171 4.13 -10.74 -8.55
CA ALA A 171 4.28 -9.41 -9.14
C ALA A 171 4.58 -9.48 -10.64
N ALA A 172 5.41 -10.42 -11.08
CA ALA A 172 5.68 -10.62 -12.51
C ALA A 172 4.43 -11.10 -13.28
N VAL A 173 3.71 -12.09 -12.73
CA VAL A 173 2.47 -12.60 -13.31
C VAL A 173 1.39 -11.50 -13.32
N SER A 174 1.34 -10.66 -12.30
CA SER A 174 0.37 -9.57 -12.22
C SER A 174 0.65 -8.41 -13.18
N VAL A 175 1.81 -8.36 -13.86
CA VAL A 175 2.03 -7.44 -14.99
C VAL A 175 1.11 -7.80 -16.16
N VAL A 176 1.05 -9.09 -16.50
CA VAL A 176 0.20 -9.57 -17.62
C VAL A 176 -1.27 -9.45 -17.27
N ALA A 177 -1.67 -9.89 -16.06
CA ALA A 177 -3.03 -9.69 -15.57
C ALA A 177 -3.38 -8.21 -15.43
N GLY A 178 -2.39 -7.38 -15.10
CA GLY A 178 -2.49 -5.93 -15.02
C GLY A 178 -2.88 -5.30 -16.35
N ALA A 179 -2.30 -5.73 -17.47
CA ALA A 179 -2.69 -5.21 -18.79
C ALA A 179 -4.18 -5.45 -19.11
N VAL A 180 -4.68 -6.67 -18.87
CA VAL A 180 -6.10 -7.00 -19.06
C VAL A 180 -6.97 -6.20 -18.10
N LEU A 181 -6.58 -6.10 -16.83
CA LEU A 181 -7.30 -5.30 -15.85
C LEU A 181 -7.30 -3.82 -16.20
N GLY A 182 -6.19 -3.30 -16.73
CA GLY A 182 -6.04 -1.93 -17.19
C GLY A 182 -7.04 -1.60 -18.29
N ALA A 183 -7.18 -2.48 -19.29
CA ALA A 183 -8.20 -2.34 -20.33
C ALA A 183 -9.63 -2.36 -19.76
N LEU A 184 -9.93 -3.26 -18.80
CA LEU A 184 -11.24 -3.30 -18.14
C LEU A 184 -11.54 -2.02 -17.36
N VAL A 185 -10.55 -1.48 -16.63
CA VAL A 185 -10.70 -0.23 -15.87
C VAL A 185 -10.85 0.95 -16.82
N ALA A 186 -10.04 1.05 -17.87
CA ALA A 186 -10.18 2.09 -18.89
C ALA A 186 -11.59 2.06 -19.52
N GLY A 187 -12.09 0.87 -19.89
CA GLY A 187 -13.44 0.72 -20.42
C GLY A 187 -14.54 1.07 -19.41
N ALA A 188 -14.37 0.76 -18.13
CA ALA A 188 -15.35 1.07 -17.09
C ALA A 188 -15.34 2.55 -16.65
N VAL A 189 -14.17 3.20 -16.70
CA VAL A 189 -13.97 4.59 -16.27
C VAL A 189 -14.16 5.58 -17.42
N ALA A 190 -13.65 5.30 -18.61
CA ALA A 190 -13.68 6.20 -19.76
C ALA A 190 -14.65 5.76 -20.87
N GLY A 191 -15.22 4.54 -20.79
CA GLY A 191 -16.14 4.04 -21.80
C GLY A 191 -17.51 4.72 -21.76
N ILE A 192 -18.23 4.62 -22.89
CA ILE A 192 -19.58 5.14 -23.06
C ILE A 192 -20.48 4.00 -23.54
N GLY A 193 -21.71 3.94 -23.01
CA GLY A 193 -22.72 2.97 -23.45
C GLY A 193 -22.59 1.57 -22.81
N PRO A 194 -23.16 0.52 -23.42
CA PRO A 194 -23.37 -0.77 -22.76
C PRO A 194 -22.08 -1.53 -22.41
N LEU A 195 -20.98 -1.25 -23.11
CA LEU A 195 -19.67 -1.83 -22.84
C LEU A 195 -19.10 -1.36 -21.49
N GLN A 196 -19.45 -0.16 -21.03
CA GLN A 196 -19.05 0.37 -19.72
C GLN A 196 -19.68 -0.46 -18.58
N GLY A 197 -20.97 -0.79 -18.71
CA GLY A 197 -21.66 -1.64 -17.73
C GLY A 197 -21.08 -3.05 -17.66
N ARG A 198 -20.76 -3.65 -18.82
CA ARG A 198 -20.16 -4.99 -18.90
C ARG A 198 -18.77 -5.04 -18.27
N THR A 199 -17.90 -4.07 -18.59
CA THR A 199 -16.55 -4.00 -18.01
C THR A 199 -16.59 -3.79 -16.50
N LEU A 200 -17.49 -2.92 -16.00
CA LEU A 200 -17.73 -2.76 -14.57
C LEU A 200 -18.21 -4.05 -13.91
N ALA A 201 -19.16 -4.77 -14.51
CA ALA A 201 -19.67 -6.04 -13.97
C ALA A 201 -18.55 -7.09 -13.81
N VAL A 202 -17.65 -7.18 -14.80
CA VAL A 202 -16.48 -8.07 -14.73
C VAL A 202 -15.53 -7.62 -13.62
N LEU A 203 -15.25 -6.32 -13.47
CA LEU A 203 -14.40 -5.80 -12.38
C LEU A 203 -14.98 -6.10 -11.00
N LEU A 204 -16.29 -5.92 -10.82
CA LEU A 204 -16.97 -6.21 -9.56
C LEU A 204 -16.94 -7.72 -9.24
N ALA A 205 -17.14 -8.58 -10.25
CA ALA A 205 -17.03 -10.02 -10.08
C ALA A 205 -15.61 -10.44 -9.66
N LEU A 206 -14.57 -9.89 -10.29
CA LEU A 206 -13.18 -10.13 -9.91
C LEU A 206 -12.88 -9.62 -8.49
N ALA A 207 -13.37 -8.44 -8.13
CA ALA A 207 -13.19 -7.88 -6.79
C ALA A 207 -13.88 -8.76 -5.72
N ALA A 208 -15.08 -9.24 -5.97
CA ALA A 208 -15.79 -10.17 -5.08
C ALA A 208 -15.03 -11.50 -4.92
N LEU A 209 -14.52 -12.07 -6.02
CA LEU A 209 -13.71 -13.28 -5.99
C LEU A 209 -12.41 -13.08 -5.19
N ALA A 210 -11.74 -11.92 -5.36
CA ALA A 210 -10.54 -11.57 -4.62
C ALA A 210 -10.82 -11.40 -3.12
N LEU A 211 -11.95 -10.79 -2.74
CA LEU A 211 -12.36 -10.67 -1.34
C LEU A 211 -12.59 -12.02 -0.67
N ALA A 212 -13.08 -13.02 -1.41
CA ALA A 212 -13.24 -14.38 -0.90
C ALA A 212 -11.90 -15.04 -0.50
N ALA A 213 -10.77 -14.59 -1.06
CA ALA A 213 -9.44 -15.08 -0.68
C ALA A 213 -8.90 -14.44 0.62
N VAL A 214 -9.45 -13.30 1.06
CA VAL A 214 -8.93 -12.53 2.21
C VAL A 214 -8.84 -13.36 3.50
N PRO A 215 -9.87 -14.13 3.93
CA PRO A 215 -9.77 -14.90 5.16
C PRO A 215 -8.61 -15.89 5.16
N ARG A 216 -8.40 -16.60 4.03
CA ARG A 216 -7.28 -17.53 3.86
C ARG A 216 -5.94 -16.81 3.85
N LEU A 217 -5.86 -15.65 3.19
CA LEU A 217 -4.65 -14.83 3.23
C LEU A 217 -4.33 -14.38 4.66
N LEU A 218 -5.32 -13.92 5.44
CA LEU A 218 -5.11 -13.50 6.83
C LEU A 218 -4.63 -14.62 7.74
N ASP A 219 -5.10 -15.85 7.50
CA ASP A 219 -4.67 -17.02 8.28
C ASP A 219 -3.24 -17.46 7.92
N THR A 220 -2.75 -17.16 6.70
CA THR A 220 -1.36 -17.42 6.28
C THR A 220 -0.37 -16.31 6.67
N VAL A 221 -0.84 -15.15 7.14
CA VAL A 221 0.02 -14.04 7.57
C VAL A 221 0.98 -14.49 8.67
N ARG A 222 2.28 -14.27 8.46
CA ARG A 222 3.34 -14.61 9.43
C ARG A 222 3.42 -13.52 10.51
N GLY A 223 3.02 -13.86 11.74
CA GLY A 223 3.01 -12.93 12.87
C GLY A 223 4.33 -12.17 13.09
N PRO A 224 5.50 -12.84 13.08
CA PRO A 224 6.79 -12.15 13.22
C PRO A 224 7.05 -11.08 12.15
N VAL A 225 6.61 -11.31 10.91
CA VAL A 225 6.75 -10.35 9.81
C VAL A 225 5.89 -9.12 10.06
N VAL A 226 4.64 -9.29 10.49
CA VAL A 226 3.74 -8.17 10.80
C VAL A 226 4.29 -7.33 11.95
N VAL A 227 4.81 -7.97 13.01
CA VAL A 227 5.41 -7.26 14.14
C VAL A 227 6.65 -6.48 13.71
N ALA A 228 7.51 -7.07 12.88
CA ALA A 228 8.68 -6.39 12.34
C ALA A 228 8.29 -5.17 11.49
N GLN A 229 7.35 -5.34 10.55
CA GLN A 229 6.83 -4.25 9.72
C GLN A 229 6.15 -3.15 10.57
N SER A 230 5.45 -3.53 11.64
CA SER A 230 4.79 -2.59 12.56
C SER A 230 5.80 -1.77 13.36
N ARG A 231 6.89 -2.40 13.84
CA ARG A 231 7.99 -1.69 14.51
C ARG A 231 8.70 -0.73 13.57
N GLN A 232 9.03 -1.21 12.36
CA GLN A 232 9.68 -0.40 11.33
C GLN A 232 8.82 0.81 10.92
N TRP A 233 7.52 0.60 10.71
CA TRP A 233 6.61 1.69 10.37
C TRP A 233 6.47 2.71 11.51
N ARG A 234 6.42 2.28 12.77
CA ARG A 234 6.39 3.20 13.91
C ARG A 234 7.67 4.04 14.00
N ALA A 235 8.83 3.41 13.81
CA ALA A 235 10.12 4.12 13.81
C ALA A 235 10.17 5.16 12.68
N ALA A 236 9.78 4.78 11.46
CA ALA A 236 9.72 5.69 10.32
C ALA A 236 8.75 6.87 10.56
N ARG A 237 7.58 6.60 11.16
CA ARG A 237 6.60 7.64 11.49
C ARG A 237 7.12 8.61 12.57
N GLY A 238 7.86 8.10 13.56
CA GLY A 238 8.48 8.93 14.59
C GLY A 238 9.50 9.92 14.01
N ARG A 239 10.39 9.45 13.14
CA ARG A 239 11.41 10.30 12.48
C ARG A 239 10.80 11.25 11.46
N GLY A 240 9.84 10.77 10.67
CA GLY A 240 9.12 11.60 9.71
C GLY A 240 8.35 12.75 10.37
N ALA A 241 7.86 12.58 11.61
CA ALA A 241 7.21 13.64 12.37
C ALA A 241 8.17 14.78 12.76
N ILE A 242 9.47 14.52 12.82
CA ILE A 242 10.53 15.51 13.14
C ILE A 242 11.07 16.16 11.84
N GLY A 243 10.59 15.73 10.66
CA GLY A 243 11.03 16.25 9.36
C GLY A 243 12.26 15.54 8.78
N GLU A 244 12.81 14.54 9.47
CA GLU A 244 13.97 13.77 9.02
C GLU A 244 13.56 12.66 8.06
N LEU A 245 13.21 13.04 6.81
CA LEU A 245 12.75 12.09 5.81
C LEU A 245 13.84 11.07 5.42
N ALA A 246 15.10 11.50 5.38
CA ALA A 246 16.24 10.62 5.10
C ALA A 246 16.36 9.49 6.15
N ASP A 247 16.27 9.83 7.42
CA ASP A 247 16.39 8.87 8.53
C ASP A 247 15.12 8.02 8.69
N ALA A 248 13.96 8.55 8.29
CA ALA A 248 12.73 7.77 8.20
C ALA A 248 12.81 6.67 7.12
N LEU A 249 13.50 6.94 6.02
CA LEU A 249 13.66 6.00 4.90
C LEU A 249 14.84 5.04 5.06
N GLU A 250 15.78 5.31 5.96
CA GLU A 250 16.96 4.48 6.20
C GLU A 250 16.60 3.02 6.50
N GLY A 251 15.55 2.79 7.29
CA GLY A 251 15.09 1.43 7.62
C GLY A 251 14.58 0.63 6.42
N TYR A 252 14.22 1.30 5.32
CA TYR A 252 13.74 0.69 4.08
C TYR A 252 14.86 0.46 3.06
N ARG A 253 16.08 0.93 3.31
CA ARG A 253 17.21 0.64 2.43
C ARG A 253 17.45 -0.87 2.39
N PRO A 254 17.65 -1.45 1.19
CA PRO A 254 17.99 -2.86 1.08
C PRO A 254 19.30 -3.08 1.84
N ARG A 255 19.28 -4.01 2.81
CA ARG A 255 20.52 -4.44 3.46
C ARG A 255 21.46 -4.96 2.37
N PRO A 256 22.74 -4.58 2.36
CA PRO A 256 23.69 -5.07 1.37
C PRO A 256 23.72 -6.60 1.40
N ALA A 257 23.20 -7.19 0.32
CA ALA A 257 23.04 -8.63 0.19
C ALA A 257 24.24 -9.26 -0.55
N ARG A 258 24.90 -8.49 -1.42
CA ARG A 258 26.12 -8.92 -2.11
C ARG A 258 27.28 -8.90 -1.12
N LEU A 259 28.16 -9.89 -1.21
CA LEU A 259 29.39 -10.02 -0.40
C LEU A 259 29.20 -10.22 1.13
N ARG A 260 27.99 -10.60 1.59
CA ARG A 260 27.74 -10.89 3.01
C ARG A 260 28.51 -12.12 3.53
N ARG A 261 28.84 -13.06 2.63
CA ARG A 261 29.70 -14.23 2.90
C ARG A 261 31.19 -13.94 2.71
N VAL A 262 31.54 -12.76 2.20
CA VAL A 262 32.94 -12.35 2.11
C VAL A 262 33.32 -11.85 3.50
N THR A 263 34.13 -12.65 4.17
CA THR A 263 34.71 -12.33 5.48
C THR A 263 35.56 -11.08 5.31
N ALA A 264 35.09 -9.96 5.87
CA ALA A 264 35.83 -8.69 5.86
C ALA A 264 37.13 -8.80 6.69
N VAL A 265 37.18 -9.78 7.59
CA VAL A 265 38.36 -10.13 8.38
C VAL A 265 38.96 -11.39 7.77
N ARG A 266 39.99 -11.23 6.94
CA ARG A 266 40.92 -12.29 6.57
C ARG A 266 42.24 -12.01 7.29
N LEU A 267 42.88 -13.06 7.79
CA LEU A 267 44.28 -13.00 8.23
C LEU A 267 45.13 -12.74 6.97
N ALA A 268 45.39 -11.48 6.69
CA ALA A 268 46.20 -11.01 5.56
C ALA A 268 47.24 -10.00 6.08
N PRO A 269 48.40 -9.88 5.41
CA PRO A 269 49.40 -8.86 5.75
C PRO A 269 48.75 -7.46 5.80
N PHE A 270 49.18 -6.62 6.75
CA PHE A 270 48.55 -5.32 7.05
C PHE A 270 48.30 -4.46 5.79
N ALA A 271 49.26 -4.46 4.85
CA ALA A 271 49.18 -3.74 3.59
C ALA A 271 48.01 -4.16 2.68
N LEU A 272 47.53 -5.40 2.77
CA LEU A 272 46.39 -5.92 2.00
C LEU A 272 45.08 -5.89 2.81
N ALA A 273 45.17 -6.00 4.13
CA ALA A 273 43.98 -6.01 4.99
C ALA A 273 43.20 -4.69 4.92
N VAL A 274 43.90 -3.55 4.85
CA VAL A 274 43.28 -2.22 4.77
C VAL A 274 42.53 -2.00 3.45
N PRO A 275 43.13 -2.12 2.25
CA PRO A 275 42.41 -1.89 0.99
C PRO A 275 41.31 -2.93 0.74
N ILE A 276 41.47 -4.19 1.18
CA ILE A 276 40.40 -5.19 1.07
C ILE A 276 39.24 -4.85 2.01
N ARG A 277 39.52 -4.43 3.25
CA ARG A 277 38.48 -3.98 4.17
C ARG A 277 37.76 -2.74 3.64
N ASP A 278 38.48 -1.80 3.06
CA ASP A 278 37.91 -0.56 2.51
C ASP A 278 37.11 -0.83 1.23
N ALA A 279 37.60 -1.68 0.33
CA ALA A 279 36.86 -2.10 -0.85
C ALA A 279 35.61 -2.91 -0.48
N VAL A 280 35.70 -3.82 0.48
CA VAL A 280 34.53 -4.57 1.00
C VAL A 280 33.58 -3.62 1.76
N GLY A 281 34.09 -2.59 2.40
CA GLY A 281 33.32 -1.54 3.07
C GLY A 281 32.59 -0.63 2.09
N ALA A 282 33.22 -0.24 0.99
CA ALA A 282 32.63 0.57 -0.07
C ALA A 282 31.64 -0.21 -0.96
N LEU A 283 31.81 -1.54 -1.06
CA LEU A 283 30.91 -2.43 -1.78
C LEU A 283 29.74 -2.96 -0.93
N ARG A 284 29.70 -2.64 0.37
CA ARG A 284 28.60 -2.93 1.31
C ARG A 284 27.80 -1.66 1.59
#